data_AF-A0A6P7JPN1-F1
#
_entry.id   AF-A0A6P7JPN1-F1
#
_cell.length_a   1.000
_cell.length_b   1.000
_cell.length_c   1.000
_cell.angle_alpha   90.00
_cell.angle_beta   90.00
_cell.angle_gamma   90.00
#
_symmetry.space_group_name_H-M   'P 1'
#
loop_
_entity.id
_entity.type
_entity.pdbx_description
1 polymer ?
#
loop_
_entity_poly.entity_id
_entity_poly.type
_entity_poly.pdbx_seq_one_letter_code
_entity_poly.pdbx_strand_id
1 'polypeptide(L)'
;MSRAAERLRLLINHLDRQPAFITAAPTFTQTYTYSPPKKLRYTLGTDLLTPEQRLFYEENGFILIKNLVSDEDINKFRKEFERICRQEVNIPGLVVMRDVTIAKSEFVPDQKAVSKLQDFQEDPELFRYCTLPEILKYVECFTGPNIMAMHTMLINKPPDAGQRKVPDKKFFHRERHFQIHMF
;
A
#
# COMPACT_ATOMS: atom_id res chain seq x y z
N MET A 1 3.80 43.80 -41.57
CA MET A 1 3.04 44.22 -40.36
C MET A 1 3.76 43.69 -39.13
N SER A 2 3.96 44.51 -38.10
CA SER A 2 4.89 44.22 -36.99
C SER A 2 4.27 43.25 -35.99
N ARG A 3 4.95 42.12 -35.73
CA ARG A 3 4.64 41.09 -34.72
C ARG A 3 4.41 41.66 -33.31
N ALA A 4 4.94 42.86 -33.03
CA ALA A 4 4.70 43.58 -31.77
C ALA A 4 3.26 44.11 -31.66
N ALA A 5 2.65 44.54 -32.77
CA ALA A 5 1.29 45.08 -32.79
C ALA A 5 0.24 43.99 -32.51
N GLU A 6 0.48 42.76 -32.99
CA GLU A 6 -0.39 41.60 -32.71
C GLU A 6 -0.32 41.16 -31.23
N ARG A 7 0.88 41.19 -30.64
CA ARG A 7 1.04 40.88 -29.21
C ARG A 7 0.39 41.94 -28.32
N LEU A 8 0.48 43.21 -28.71
CA LEU A 8 -0.18 44.29 -27.98
C LEU A 8 -1.71 44.16 -28.04
N ARG A 9 -2.28 43.80 -29.19
CA ARG A 9 -3.72 43.52 -29.33
C ARG A 9 -4.18 42.35 -28.46
N LEU A 10 -3.39 41.27 -28.38
CA LEU A 10 -3.71 40.13 -27.51
C LEU A 10 -3.71 40.50 -26.02
N LEU A 11 -2.75 41.33 -25.59
CA LEU A 11 -2.68 41.79 -24.19
C LEU A 11 -3.83 42.75 -23.86
N ILE A 12 -4.16 43.68 -24.75
CA ILE A 12 -5.28 44.60 -24.56
C ILE A 12 -6.60 43.83 -24.46
N ASN A 13 -6.81 42.80 -25.29
CA ASN A 13 -8.00 41.94 -25.20
C ASN A 13 -8.09 41.14 -23.89
N HIS A 14 -6.97 40.85 -23.23
CA HIS A 14 -6.98 40.22 -21.91
C HIS A 14 -7.28 41.21 -20.78
N LEU A 15 -6.87 42.47 -20.94
CA LEU A 15 -7.06 43.51 -19.94
C LEU A 15 -8.44 44.18 -20.03
N ASP A 16 -9.03 44.24 -21.22
CA ASP A 16 -10.29 44.95 -21.51
C ASP A 16 -11.52 44.02 -21.47
N ARG A 17 -11.42 42.88 -20.77
CA ARG A 17 -12.56 41.99 -20.57
C ARG A 17 -13.59 42.71 -19.70
N GLN A 18 -14.74 43.04 -20.29
CA GLN A 18 -15.91 43.56 -19.58
C GLN A 18 -16.19 42.74 -18.30
N PRO A 19 -16.58 43.37 -17.18
CA PRO A 19 -16.89 42.69 -15.93
C PRO A 19 -18.27 42.01 -16.03
N ALA A 20 -18.40 41.04 -16.93
CA ALA A 20 -19.52 40.13 -16.96
C ALA A 20 -19.05 38.81 -16.34
N PHE A 21 -19.53 38.57 -15.12
CA PHE A 21 -19.28 37.40 -14.25
C PHE A 21 -17.95 37.36 -13.50
N ILE A 22 -17.68 38.37 -12.67
CA ILE A 22 -16.95 38.14 -11.41
C ILE A 22 -18.00 38.09 -10.31
N THR A 23 -18.50 36.90 -10.02
CA THR A 23 -19.26 36.65 -8.79
C THR A 23 -18.25 36.42 -7.67
N ALA A 24 -18.30 37.24 -6.63
CA ALA A 24 -17.55 36.96 -5.41
C ALA A 24 -18.06 35.63 -4.83
N ALA A 25 -17.22 34.59 -4.84
CA ALA A 25 -17.50 33.38 -4.10
C ALA A 25 -17.26 33.69 -2.61
N PRO A 26 -18.22 33.45 -1.70
CA PRO A 26 -17.93 33.55 -0.29
C PRO A 26 -16.81 32.57 0.05
N THR A 27 -15.77 33.05 0.74
CA THR A 27 -14.80 32.22 1.43
C THR A 27 -15.51 31.57 2.62
N PHE A 28 -16.37 30.61 2.33
CA PHE A 28 -16.87 29.65 3.29
C PHE A 28 -16.26 28.32 2.89
N THR A 29 -15.68 27.63 3.87
CA THR A 29 -15.37 26.21 3.79
C THR A 29 -16.56 25.51 3.14
N GLN A 30 -16.39 25.04 1.89
CA GLN A 30 -17.33 24.10 1.31
C GLN A 30 -17.25 22.86 2.19
N THR A 31 -18.15 22.77 3.17
CA THR A 31 -18.63 21.48 3.62
C THR A 31 -19.25 20.85 2.38
N TYR A 32 -18.45 20.09 1.63
CA TYR A 32 -19.00 19.14 0.69
C TYR A 32 -20.03 18.34 1.50
N THR A 33 -21.31 18.54 1.22
CA THR A 33 -22.32 17.59 1.64
C THR A 33 -22.08 16.35 0.78
N TYR A 34 -21.08 15.57 1.18
CA TYR A 34 -20.75 14.30 0.56
C TYR A 34 -21.96 13.41 0.76
N SER A 35 -22.76 13.30 -0.29
CA SER A 35 -23.79 12.28 -0.36
C SER A 35 -23.03 10.96 -0.56
N PRO A 36 -23.07 10.03 0.40
CA PRO A 36 -22.38 8.76 0.24
C PRO A 36 -22.81 8.13 -1.09
N PRO A 37 -21.86 7.55 -1.86
CA PRO A 37 -22.17 6.97 -3.14
C PRO A 37 -23.30 5.95 -2.97
N LYS A 38 -24.39 6.12 -3.74
CA LYS A 38 -25.58 5.24 -3.67
C LYS A 38 -25.25 3.75 -3.91
N LYS A 39 -24.08 3.46 -4.48
CA LYS A 39 -23.57 2.12 -4.72
C LYS A 39 -22.06 2.09 -4.43
N LEU A 40 -21.67 1.28 -3.44
CA LEU A 40 -20.28 0.96 -3.13
C LEU A 40 -19.69 0.11 -4.26
N ARG A 41 -18.47 0.43 -4.71
CA ARG A 41 -17.82 -0.23 -5.85
C ARG A 41 -16.78 -1.25 -5.42
N TYR A 42 -16.09 -1.00 -4.31
CA TYR A 42 -14.92 -1.80 -3.94
C TYR A 42 -15.19 -2.86 -2.87
N THR A 43 -16.34 -2.81 -2.19
CA THR A 43 -16.71 -3.77 -1.14
C THR A 43 -18.04 -4.44 -1.45
N LEU A 44 -18.08 -5.76 -1.27
CA LEU A 44 -19.29 -6.57 -1.33
C LEU A 44 -20.14 -6.38 -0.08
N GLY A 45 -21.44 -6.66 -0.20
CA GLY A 45 -22.40 -6.56 0.89
C GLY A 45 -22.27 -7.72 1.88
N THR A 46 -21.26 -7.65 2.75
CA THR A 46 -21.03 -8.60 3.85
C THR A 46 -21.20 -7.89 5.20
N ASP A 47 -21.76 -8.58 6.19
CA ASP A 47 -22.03 -8.01 7.53
C ASP A 47 -20.77 -7.76 8.39
N LEU A 48 -19.58 -8.11 7.88
CA LEU A 48 -18.32 -8.00 8.61
C LEU A 48 -17.78 -6.55 8.68
N LEU A 49 -17.87 -5.80 7.58
CA LEU A 49 -17.38 -4.42 7.50
C LEU A 49 -18.51 -3.45 7.84
N THR A 50 -18.26 -2.54 8.78
CA THR A 50 -19.27 -1.52 9.12
C THR A 50 -19.51 -0.58 7.93
N PRO A 51 -20.69 0.05 7.83
CA PRO A 51 -20.96 1.02 6.78
C PRO A 51 -19.90 2.12 6.69
N GLU A 52 -19.41 2.62 7.83
CA GLU A 52 -18.38 3.65 7.92
C GLU A 52 -17.03 3.14 7.38
N GLN A 53 -16.66 1.89 7.71
CA GLN A 53 -15.46 1.25 7.19
C GLN A 53 -15.50 1.08 5.67
N ARG A 54 -16.66 0.72 5.13
CA ARG A 54 -16.86 0.56 3.69
C ARG A 54 -16.80 1.91 2.96
N LEU A 55 -17.41 2.95 3.52
CA LEU A 55 -17.31 4.31 3.00
C LEU A 55 -15.88 4.83 3.07
N PHE A 56 -15.19 4.61 4.19
CA PHE A 56 -13.78 4.98 4.35
C PHE A 56 -12.90 4.32 3.29
N TYR A 57 -13.09 3.01 3.04
CA TYR A 57 -12.36 2.31 1.99
C TYR A 57 -12.69 2.85 0.59
N GLU A 58 -13.95 3.18 0.33
CA GLU A 58 -14.38 3.74 -0.97
C GLU A 58 -13.70 5.10 -1.26
N GLU A 59 -13.49 5.92 -0.24
CA GLU A 59 -12.83 7.22 -0.34
C GLU A 59 -11.30 7.14 -0.33
N ASN A 60 -10.71 6.27 0.50
CA ASN A 60 -9.28 6.28 0.81
C ASN A 60 -8.50 5.12 0.18
N GLY A 61 -9.18 4.03 -0.21
CA GLY A 61 -8.56 2.84 -0.81
C GLY A 61 -7.81 1.93 0.16
N PHE A 62 -7.91 2.16 1.48
CA PHE A 62 -7.35 1.29 2.52
C PHE A 62 -8.26 1.22 3.73
N ILE A 63 -8.04 0.22 4.58
CA ILE A 63 -8.70 0.08 5.88
C ILE A 63 -7.70 -0.48 6.90
N LEU A 64 -7.83 -0.06 8.16
CA LEU A 64 -7.02 -0.57 9.26
C LEU A 64 -7.88 -1.44 10.18
N ILE A 65 -7.54 -2.72 10.26
CA ILE A 65 -8.12 -3.65 11.24
C ILE A 65 -7.06 -3.93 12.30
N LYS A 66 -7.30 -3.46 13.52
CA LYS A 66 -6.35 -3.61 14.63
C LYS A 66 -6.42 -5.04 15.18
N ASN A 67 -5.27 -5.57 15.59
CA ASN A 67 -5.14 -6.87 16.26
C ASN A 67 -5.80 -8.01 15.48
N LEU A 68 -5.70 -7.96 14.14
CA LEU A 68 -6.32 -8.96 13.27
C LEU A 68 -5.62 -10.32 13.33
N VAL A 69 -4.30 -10.30 13.45
CA VAL A 69 -3.45 -11.49 13.58
C VAL A 69 -2.97 -11.56 15.03
N SER A 70 -3.00 -12.76 15.61
CA SER A 70 -2.57 -12.97 16.99
C SER A 70 -1.05 -12.76 17.16
N ASP A 71 -0.63 -12.29 18.34
CA ASP A 71 0.81 -12.19 18.66
C ASP A 71 1.51 -13.55 18.58
N GLU A 72 0.79 -14.64 18.88
CA GLU A 72 1.31 -16.01 18.75
C GLU A 72 1.67 -16.33 17.30
N ASP A 73 0.77 -16.01 16.36
CA ASP A 73 1.00 -16.25 14.94
C ASP A 73 2.10 -15.35 14.38
N ILE A 74 2.12 -14.08 14.75
CA ILE A 74 3.20 -13.15 14.41
C ILE A 74 4.56 -13.71 14.86
N ASN A 75 4.62 -14.26 16.09
CA ASN A 75 5.84 -14.88 16.60
C ASN A 75 6.24 -16.15 15.84
N LYS A 76 5.28 -16.96 15.38
CA LYS A 76 5.56 -18.14 14.53
C LYS A 76 6.13 -17.73 13.18
N PHE A 77 5.51 -16.76 12.50
CA PHE A 77 6.01 -16.24 11.22
C PHE A 77 7.40 -15.62 11.35
N ARG A 78 7.66 -14.90 12.45
CA ARG A 78 8.99 -14.38 12.77
C ARG A 78 9.99 -15.52 12.88
N LYS A 79 9.72 -16.53 13.71
CA LYS A 79 10.63 -17.69 13.89
C LYS A 79 10.93 -18.38 12.56
N GLU A 80 9.93 -18.57 11.69
CA GLU A 80 10.17 -19.19 10.39
C GLU A 80 11.07 -18.32 9.50
N PHE A 81 10.82 -17.01 9.47
CA PHE A 81 11.71 -16.07 8.78
C PHE A 81 13.15 -16.18 9.28
N GLU A 82 13.37 -16.30 10.59
CA GLU A 82 14.71 -16.47 11.16
C GLU A 82 15.39 -17.77 10.70
N ARG A 83 14.65 -18.88 10.64
CA ARG A 83 15.15 -20.18 10.15
C ARG A 83 15.53 -20.11 8.67
N ILE A 84 14.73 -19.42 7.86
CA ILE A 84 15.03 -19.15 6.44
C ILE A 84 16.29 -18.30 6.31
N CYS A 85 16.46 -17.27 7.14
CA CYS A 85 17.67 -16.43 7.13
C CYS A 85 18.94 -17.24 7.40
N ARG A 86 18.86 -18.16 8.37
CA ARG A 86 19.94 -19.09 8.75
C ARG A 86 20.17 -20.23 7.75
N GLN A 87 19.36 -20.31 6.70
CA GLN A 87 19.39 -21.38 5.70
C GLN A 87 19.13 -22.78 6.29
N GLU A 88 18.36 -22.85 7.39
CA GLU A 88 17.96 -24.11 8.03
C GLU A 88 16.82 -24.81 7.28
N VAL A 89 16.15 -24.10 6.38
CA VAL A 89 15.02 -24.56 5.59
C VAL A 89 15.28 -24.26 4.12
N ASN A 90 15.03 -25.24 3.25
CA ASN A 90 15.12 -25.08 1.80
C ASN A 90 13.71 -25.15 1.21
N ILE A 91 13.20 -24.01 0.74
CA ILE A 91 11.84 -23.89 0.18
C ILE A 91 11.97 -23.74 -1.35
N PRO A 92 11.41 -24.66 -2.14
CA PRO A 92 11.40 -24.56 -3.59
C PRO A 92 10.72 -23.26 -4.06
N GLY A 93 11.35 -22.55 -5.01
CA GLY A 93 10.78 -21.35 -5.61
C GLY A 93 10.88 -20.08 -4.76
N LEU A 94 11.30 -20.17 -3.49
CA LEU A 94 11.48 -19.01 -2.63
C LEU A 94 12.57 -18.07 -3.15
N VAL A 95 12.23 -16.80 -3.35
CA VAL A 95 13.18 -15.76 -3.74
C VAL A 95 13.64 -14.98 -2.52
N VAL A 96 14.91 -15.12 -2.15
CA VAL A 96 15.52 -14.40 -1.03
C VAL A 96 16.32 -13.20 -1.55
N MET A 97 15.83 -11.99 -1.31
CA MET A 97 16.56 -10.77 -1.62
C MET A 97 17.49 -10.43 -0.44
N ARG A 98 18.79 -10.28 -0.74
CA ARG A 98 19.79 -9.85 0.23
C ARG A 98 20.40 -8.51 -0.16
N ASP A 99 20.61 -7.65 0.82
CA ASP A 99 21.38 -6.43 0.60
C ASP A 99 22.88 -6.77 0.55
N VAL A 100 23.46 -6.64 -0.64
CA VAL A 100 24.87 -6.92 -0.94
C VAL A 100 25.84 -6.03 -0.16
N THR A 101 25.40 -4.88 0.34
CA THR A 101 26.25 -3.99 1.15
C THR A 101 26.46 -4.51 2.57
N ILE A 102 25.42 -5.12 3.16
CA ILE A 102 25.44 -5.72 4.50
C ILE A 102 26.07 -7.12 4.45
N ALA A 103 25.80 -7.88 3.38
CA ALA A 103 26.32 -9.24 3.21
C ALA A 103 27.86 -9.33 3.09
N LYS A 104 28.55 -8.23 2.77
CA LYS A 104 30.03 -8.19 2.66
C LYS A 104 30.72 -7.86 3.98
N SER A 105 30.04 -7.27 4.96
CA SER A 105 30.63 -6.86 6.23
C SER A 105 30.54 -7.92 7.32
N GLU A 106 29.55 -8.82 7.26
CA GLU A 106 29.32 -9.85 8.26
C GLU A 106 29.41 -11.23 7.58
N PHE A 107 30.44 -12.01 7.93
CA PHE A 107 30.74 -13.35 7.38
C PHE A 107 29.77 -14.44 7.88
N VAL A 108 28.59 -14.04 8.36
CA VAL A 108 27.55 -14.91 8.92
C VAL A 108 26.26 -14.61 8.15
N PRO A 109 25.49 -15.62 7.73
CA PRO A 109 24.15 -15.44 7.18
C PRO A 109 23.20 -14.92 8.28
N ASP A 110 23.37 -13.65 8.67
CA ASP A 110 22.56 -12.99 9.68
C ASP A 110 21.28 -12.40 9.05
N GLN A 111 20.22 -12.34 9.85
CA GLN A 111 18.88 -11.85 9.46
C GLN A 111 18.93 -10.45 8.84
N LYS A 112 19.90 -9.64 9.26
CA LYS A 112 20.10 -8.25 8.80
C LYS A 112 20.44 -8.14 7.32
N ALA A 113 21.00 -9.18 6.71
CA ALA A 113 21.34 -9.17 5.30
C ALA A 113 20.13 -9.48 4.40
N VAL A 114 19.07 -10.13 4.92
CA VAL A 114 17.86 -10.47 4.16
C VAL A 114 16.88 -9.31 4.24
N SER A 115 16.60 -8.66 3.10
CA SER A 115 15.71 -7.50 3.03
C SER A 115 14.28 -7.87 2.61
N LYS A 116 14.11 -8.97 1.85
CA LYS A 116 12.81 -9.42 1.39
C LYS A 116 12.80 -10.92 1.07
N LEU A 117 11.69 -11.58 1.38
CA LEU A 117 11.32 -12.87 0.81
C LEU A 117 10.14 -12.68 -0.15
N GLN A 118 10.18 -13.35 -1.30
CA GLN A 118 9.05 -13.43 -2.24
C GLN A 118 8.76 -14.88 -2.59
N ASP A 119 7.52 -15.13 -3.02
CA ASP A 119 7.06 -16.42 -3.53
C ASP A 119 7.23 -17.56 -2.51
N PHE A 120 6.81 -17.31 -1.27
CA PHE A 120 6.86 -18.27 -0.16
C PHE A 120 5.65 -19.21 -0.09
N GLN A 121 4.87 -19.38 -1.17
CA GLN A 121 3.67 -20.22 -1.16
C GLN A 121 3.93 -21.70 -0.83
N GLU A 122 5.15 -22.18 -1.07
CA GLU A 122 5.57 -23.55 -0.74
C GLU A 122 6.07 -23.69 0.71
N ASP A 123 6.17 -22.58 1.46
CA ASP A 123 6.48 -22.61 2.89
C ASP A 123 5.20 -22.73 3.72
N PRO A 124 4.98 -23.85 4.44
CA PRO A 124 3.71 -24.10 5.12
C PRO A 124 3.42 -23.11 6.26
N GLU A 125 4.45 -22.60 6.94
CA GLU A 125 4.26 -21.72 8.09
C GLU A 125 4.03 -20.27 7.64
N LEU A 126 4.77 -19.77 6.66
CA LEU A 126 4.55 -18.44 6.08
C LEU A 126 3.26 -18.40 5.24
N PHE A 127 2.98 -19.44 4.45
CA PHE A 127 1.74 -19.49 3.66
C PHE A 127 0.49 -19.62 4.54
N ARG A 128 0.64 -20.10 5.78
CA ARG A 128 -0.46 -20.12 6.76
C ARG A 128 -1.12 -18.75 6.91
N TYR A 129 -0.35 -17.66 6.83
CA TYR A 129 -0.88 -16.29 6.81
C TYR A 129 -1.97 -16.07 5.75
N CYS A 130 -1.76 -16.58 4.53
CA CYS A 130 -2.72 -16.48 3.43
C CYS A 130 -3.98 -17.33 3.64
N THR A 131 -3.93 -18.29 4.58
CA THR A 131 -5.04 -19.21 4.89
C THR A 131 -5.69 -18.91 6.24
N LEU A 132 -5.23 -17.90 6.98
CA LEU A 132 -5.81 -17.51 8.26
C LEU A 132 -7.29 -17.11 8.09
N PRO A 133 -8.22 -17.75 8.82
CA PRO A 133 -9.64 -17.43 8.72
C PRO A 133 -9.95 -15.97 9.02
N GLU A 134 -9.20 -15.34 9.92
CA GLU A 134 -9.33 -13.93 10.27
C GLU A 134 -9.03 -13.04 9.06
N ILE A 135 -7.97 -13.36 8.31
CA ILE A 135 -7.59 -12.64 7.08
C ILE A 135 -8.60 -12.90 5.97
N LEU A 136 -8.94 -14.16 5.72
CA LEU A 136 -9.81 -14.57 4.62
C LEU A 136 -11.21 -13.95 4.72
N LYS A 137 -11.77 -13.84 5.93
CA LYS A 137 -13.06 -13.17 6.18
C LYS A 137 -13.07 -11.72 5.67
N TYR A 138 -11.98 -10.97 5.87
CA TYR A 138 -11.87 -9.62 5.34
C TYR A 138 -11.57 -9.57 3.85
N VAL A 139 -10.74 -10.49 3.34
CA VAL A 139 -10.45 -10.59 1.88
C VAL A 139 -11.72 -10.83 1.08
N GLU A 140 -12.58 -11.74 1.56
CA GLU A 140 -13.85 -12.09 0.94
C GLU A 140 -14.75 -10.86 0.72
N CYS A 141 -14.71 -9.89 1.63
CA CYS A 141 -15.45 -8.62 1.48
C CYS A 141 -15.08 -7.83 0.22
N PHE A 142 -13.92 -8.10 -0.40
CA PHE A 142 -13.44 -7.41 -1.60
C PHE A 142 -13.46 -8.32 -2.83
N THR A 143 -13.00 -9.57 -2.68
CA THR A 143 -12.83 -10.50 -3.80
C THR A 143 -14.04 -11.39 -4.05
N GLY A 144 -14.92 -11.56 -3.05
CA GLY A 144 -15.93 -12.61 -3.02
C GLY A 144 -15.35 -13.97 -2.62
N PRO A 145 -16.17 -15.03 -2.69
CA PRO A 145 -15.87 -16.34 -2.08
C PRO A 145 -14.73 -17.11 -2.77
N ASN A 146 -14.40 -16.76 -4.01
CA ASN A 146 -13.33 -17.42 -4.77
C ASN A 146 -12.02 -16.65 -4.58
N ILE A 147 -11.28 -16.99 -3.53
CA ILE A 147 -10.06 -16.29 -3.12
C ILE A 147 -8.83 -16.99 -3.71
N MET A 148 -7.90 -16.22 -4.28
CA MET A 148 -6.62 -16.71 -4.80
C MET A 148 -5.47 -15.87 -4.26
N ALA A 149 -4.47 -16.52 -3.65
CA ALA A 149 -3.21 -15.88 -3.28
C ALA A 149 -2.33 -15.73 -4.52
N MET A 150 -2.20 -14.51 -5.03
CA MET A 150 -1.50 -14.22 -6.29
C MET A 150 0.00 -13.99 -6.12
N HIS A 151 0.39 -13.32 -5.04
CA HIS A 151 1.78 -12.96 -4.77
C HIS A 151 2.01 -12.85 -3.27
N THR A 152 3.12 -13.40 -2.80
CA THR A 152 3.49 -13.45 -1.38
C THR A 152 4.79 -12.69 -1.16
N MET A 153 4.81 -11.83 -0.15
CA MET A 153 6.01 -11.05 0.20
C MET A 153 6.13 -10.84 1.71
N LEU A 154 7.34 -11.03 2.21
CA LEU A 154 7.75 -10.67 3.57
C LEU A 154 8.88 -9.66 3.44
N ILE A 155 8.68 -8.47 4.02
CA ILE A 155 9.63 -7.36 3.88
C ILE A 155 10.30 -7.14 5.23
N ASN A 156 11.61 -7.37 5.30
CA ASN A 156 12.43 -7.06 6.47
C ASN A 156 13.23 -5.78 6.19
N LYS A 157 12.77 -4.66 6.72
CA LYS A 157 13.46 -3.39 6.51
C LYS A 157 14.65 -3.29 7.48
N PRO A 158 15.91 -3.21 7.00
CA PRO A 158 17.04 -2.98 7.89
C PRO A 158 16.95 -1.57 8.50
N PRO A 159 17.55 -1.34 9.69
CA PRO A 159 17.62 0.00 10.27
C PRO A 159 18.37 0.95 9.34
N ASP A 160 17.80 2.13 9.07
CA ASP A 160 18.41 3.15 8.22
C ASP A 160 19.85 3.43 8.66
N ALA A 161 20.82 3.10 7.80
CA ALA A 161 22.24 3.35 8.04
C ALA A 161 22.57 4.85 7.88
N GLY A 162 22.06 5.68 8.78
CA GLY A 162 22.70 6.92 9.22
C GLY A 162 22.99 8.02 8.21
N GLN A 163 22.42 8.03 6.99
CA GLN A 163 22.52 9.17 6.08
C GLN A 163 21.21 9.96 6.05
N ARG A 164 21.24 11.06 6.81
CA ARG A 164 20.28 12.17 6.91
C ARG A 164 19.25 12.26 5.77
N LYS A 165 17.97 12.31 6.16
CA LYS A 165 16.85 12.93 5.43
C LYS A 165 16.59 12.42 4.00
N VAL A 166 16.21 11.15 3.89
CA VAL A 166 15.26 10.75 2.85
C VAL A 166 14.28 9.79 3.53
N PRO A 167 12.97 10.07 3.59
CA PRO A 167 12.03 9.10 4.10
C PRO A 167 12.13 7.88 3.19
N ASP A 168 12.71 6.80 3.71
CA ASP A 168 12.53 5.39 3.34
C ASP A 168 11.77 5.25 2.00
N LYS A 169 12.44 5.60 0.89
CA LYS A 169 11.78 5.78 -0.41
C LYS A 169 11.50 4.40 -1.00
N LYS A 170 10.44 3.73 -0.52
CA LYS A 170 9.58 3.03 -1.47
C LYS A 170 9.10 4.13 -2.41
N PHE A 171 9.62 4.18 -3.63
CA PHE A 171 9.06 5.05 -4.66
C PHE A 171 7.56 4.80 -4.69
N PHE A 172 6.75 5.86 -4.73
CA PHE A 172 5.31 5.73 -4.85
C PHE A 172 5.01 4.79 -6.01
N HIS A 173 4.47 3.63 -5.68
CA HIS A 173 4.16 2.58 -6.64
C HIS A 173 2.72 2.16 -6.43
N ARG A 174 2.02 1.91 -7.53
CA ARG A 174 0.62 1.48 -7.52
C ARG A 174 0.59 0.00 -7.87
N GLU A 175 0.42 -0.83 -6.85
CA GLU A 175 -0.01 -2.20 -7.10
C GLU A 175 -1.49 -2.19 -7.49
N ARG A 176 -1.86 -2.92 -8.56
CA ARG A 176 -3.26 -3.07 -8.98
C ARG A 176 -3.94 -4.29 -8.35
N HIS A 177 -3.19 -5.07 -7.58
CA HIS A 177 -3.66 -6.26 -6.87
C HIS A 177 -3.91 -5.89 -5.41
N PHE A 178 -4.90 -6.54 -4.78
CA PHE A 178 -5.12 -6.40 -3.35
C PHE A 178 -3.92 -7.00 -2.62
N GLN A 179 -3.23 -6.16 -1.86
CA GLN A 179 -2.06 -6.55 -1.09
C GLN A 179 -2.35 -6.34 0.39
N ILE A 180 -2.22 -7.40 1.18
CA ILE A 180 -2.31 -7.29 2.63
C ILE A 180 -0.89 -7.19 3.16
N HIS A 181 -0.55 -6.03 3.69
CA HIS A 181 0.70 -5.82 4.38
C HIS A 181 0.57 -6.20 5.85
N MET A 182 1.43 -7.10 6.33
CA MET A 182 1.75 -7.17 7.75
C MET A 182 2.79 -6.10 8.06
N PHE A 183 2.55 -5.34 9.13
CA PHE A 183 3.50 -4.41 9.73
C PHE A 183 4.02 -4.99 11.04
#